data_AF-A0A0X8I954-F1
#
_entry.id   AF-A0A0X8I954-F1
#
_cell.length_a   1.000
_cell.length_b   1.000
_cell.length_c   1.000
_cell.angle_alpha   90.00
_cell.angle_beta   90.00
_cell.angle_gamma   90.00
#
_symmetry.space_group_name_H-M   'P 1'
#
loop_
_entity.id
_entity.type
_entity.pdbx_description
1 polymer ?
#
loop_
_entity_poly.entity_id
_entity_poly.type
_entity_poly.pdbx_seq_one_letter_code
_entity_poly.pdbx_strand_id
1 'polypeptide(L)'
;MVRDDVREKLRMVKRMAAYYRSLGADPMSLAAGCSVKVDLIRVVYPAMKALRPRLGSSLEIAEREDSDVFMGDHRDVEVERLVMPLGVEAEHNLKLSREARAAVLIQVYQLDAEDPEKFALKVEPAYRSLSRCAPRIRIGKGHSIVTPFKEDEFMLADLVTSTGGDDAIAINNDTMHIIDPTLDPLDLRQVSGALSNALNDLFVLGIRRGLKIAPVLNAPTEELRERLAKNAEAFARSINAELVNVPGPGRGRLLMGATVIGYSDRQPPQFHHMVRPGMKVIATRSFGELAPITTYLTAAIDESVVDELESEGISFEELERLKEQAVNIISTPNAGAAEVIEKYLPRIGESYDPDEHIAATTDVTGPGIYVIKELAQLSGVTIKVDSVPLLFPQVSKFATEHFIMPNATAGTNGGFIIIAPEQVADDIVRDLSSRGYSPSIIGEVVSKGSPAVIAPKSVSNYIYDEAVLAELGVQGA
;
A
#
# COMPACT_ATOMS: atom_id res chain seq x y z
N MET A 1 33.91 -16.41 7.43
CA MET A 1 33.50 -17.44 8.42
C MET A 1 32.68 -16.74 9.48
N VAL A 2 31.36 -16.87 9.35
CA VAL A 2 30.38 -16.19 10.20
C VAL A 2 30.62 -16.48 11.68
N ARG A 3 30.66 -15.42 12.48
CA ARG A 3 30.83 -15.46 13.94
C ARG A 3 29.70 -16.24 14.62
N ASP A 4 30.00 -16.89 15.75
CA ASP A 4 29.04 -17.78 16.44
C ASP A 4 27.79 -17.05 16.95
N ASP A 5 27.96 -15.80 17.41
CA ASP A 5 26.87 -14.93 17.85
C ASP A 5 25.91 -14.56 16.70
N VAL A 6 26.46 -14.25 15.52
CA VAL A 6 25.67 -14.02 14.31
C VAL A 6 24.93 -15.30 13.92
N ARG A 7 25.60 -16.45 13.97
CA ARG A 7 24.99 -17.75 13.65
C ARG A 7 23.83 -18.09 14.57
N GLU A 8 23.90 -17.72 15.86
CA GLU A 8 22.78 -17.87 16.80
C GLU A 8 21.58 -16.99 16.42
N LYS A 9 21.81 -15.72 16.04
CA LYS A 9 20.75 -14.81 15.56
C LYS A 9 20.06 -15.37 14.33
N LEU A 10 20.81 -15.83 13.32
CA LEU A 10 20.24 -16.43 12.11
C LEU A 10 19.40 -17.68 12.42
N ARG A 11 19.81 -18.51 13.39
CA ARG A 11 19.00 -19.64 13.86
C ARG A 11 17.70 -19.19 14.51
N MET A 12 17.70 -18.08 15.24
CA MET A 12 16.47 -17.50 15.80
C MET A 12 15.52 -17.05 14.69
N VAL A 13 16.03 -16.37 13.65
CA VAL A 13 15.23 -15.99 12.47
C VAL A 13 14.62 -17.22 11.79
N LYS A 14 15.40 -18.28 11.57
CA LYS A 14 14.90 -19.56 11.02
C LYS A 14 13.76 -20.15 11.87
N ARG A 15 13.86 -20.10 13.20
CA ARG A 15 12.81 -20.56 14.12
C ARG A 15 11.55 -19.70 14.03
N MET A 16 11.69 -18.37 14.02
CA MET A 16 10.56 -17.46 13.88
C MET A 16 9.87 -17.62 12.52
N ALA A 17 10.64 -17.79 11.45
CA ALA A 17 10.08 -18.06 10.14
C ALA A 17 9.28 -19.37 10.10
N ALA A 18 9.76 -20.43 10.77
CA ALA A 18 9.02 -21.68 10.90
C ALA A 18 7.73 -21.50 11.73
N TYR A 19 7.77 -20.67 12.77
CA TYR A 19 6.59 -20.34 13.57
C TYR A 19 5.54 -19.60 12.71
N TYR A 20 5.92 -18.57 11.95
CA TYR A 20 5.00 -17.90 11.03
C TYR A 20 4.40 -18.82 9.98
N ARG A 21 5.18 -19.78 9.44
CA ARG A 21 4.65 -20.82 8.54
C ARG A 21 3.58 -21.68 9.22
N SER A 22 3.74 -21.99 10.50
CA SER A 22 2.70 -22.70 11.27
C SER A 22 1.43 -21.87 11.46
N LEU A 23 1.56 -20.53 11.46
CA LEU A 23 0.43 -19.59 11.45
C LEU A 23 -0.15 -19.36 10.05
N GLY A 24 0.48 -19.92 9.02
CA GLY A 24 0.03 -19.84 7.64
C GLY A 24 0.51 -18.64 6.84
N ALA A 25 1.43 -17.86 7.38
CA ALA A 25 2.15 -16.84 6.63
C ALA A 25 3.41 -17.47 6.00
N ASP A 26 3.84 -17.01 4.83
CA ASP A 26 5.15 -17.36 4.28
C ASP A 26 6.13 -16.17 4.38
N PRO A 27 6.92 -16.10 5.47
CA PRO A 27 7.99 -15.14 5.65
C PRO A 27 8.96 -14.99 4.49
N MET A 28 9.21 -16.07 3.76
CA MET A 28 10.25 -16.10 2.72
C MET A 28 9.70 -15.59 1.39
N SER A 29 8.38 -15.62 1.21
CA SER A 29 7.71 -14.88 0.14
C SER A 29 7.81 -13.36 0.34
N LEU A 30 7.95 -12.85 1.57
CA LEU A 30 8.00 -11.41 1.87
C LEU A 30 9.25 -10.70 1.39
N ALA A 31 10.33 -11.43 1.11
CA ALA A 31 11.53 -10.90 0.45
C ALA A 31 11.18 -10.16 -0.87
N ALA A 32 10.00 -10.43 -1.43
CA ALA A 32 9.46 -9.80 -2.62
C ALA A 32 8.26 -8.87 -2.37
N GLY A 33 8.14 -8.23 -1.19
CA GLY A 33 7.44 -6.95 -0.92
C GLY A 33 5.96 -6.74 -1.33
N CYS A 34 5.35 -7.71 -2.00
CA CYS A 34 4.02 -7.73 -2.63
C CYS A 34 3.67 -9.14 -3.14
N SER A 35 4.45 -10.18 -2.77
CA SER A 35 4.39 -11.53 -3.36
C SER A 35 3.08 -12.28 -3.13
N VAL A 36 2.23 -11.78 -2.24
CA VAL A 36 0.91 -12.34 -1.99
C VAL A 36 -0.19 -11.64 -2.79
N LYS A 37 0.09 -10.57 -3.55
CA LYS A 37 -0.93 -9.91 -4.38
C LYS A 37 -1.14 -10.68 -5.68
N VAL A 38 -2.39 -10.74 -6.12
CA VAL A 38 -2.70 -11.25 -7.47
C VAL A 38 -2.21 -10.23 -8.51
N ASP A 39 -1.60 -10.70 -9.60
CA ASP A 39 -1.09 -9.82 -10.66
C ASP A 39 -2.24 -8.97 -11.26
N LEU A 40 -2.15 -7.66 -11.05
CA LEU A 40 -3.19 -6.73 -11.47
C LEU A 40 -3.33 -6.66 -12.98
N ILE A 41 -2.20 -6.64 -13.71
CA ILE A 41 -2.15 -6.39 -15.14
C ILE A 41 -2.56 -7.66 -15.91
N ARG A 42 -2.05 -8.82 -15.49
CA ARG A 42 -2.25 -10.08 -16.19
C ARG A 42 -3.53 -10.79 -15.79
N VAL A 43 -4.01 -10.61 -14.56
CA VAL A 43 -5.13 -11.39 -14.00
C VAL A 43 -6.29 -10.50 -13.59
N VAL A 44 -6.12 -9.60 -12.62
CA VAL A 44 -7.26 -8.88 -12.01
C VAL A 44 -7.97 -7.98 -13.03
N TYR A 45 -7.27 -7.10 -13.74
CA TYR A 45 -7.90 -6.16 -14.66
C TYR A 45 -8.57 -6.85 -15.86
N PRO A 46 -7.93 -7.84 -16.53
CA PRO A 46 -8.61 -8.61 -17.56
C PRO A 46 -9.85 -9.34 -17.03
N ALA A 47 -9.77 -9.93 -15.84
CA ALA A 47 -10.91 -10.58 -15.19
C ALA A 47 -12.06 -9.61 -14.91
N MET A 48 -11.77 -8.44 -14.31
CA MET A 48 -12.80 -7.43 -14.02
C MET A 48 -13.45 -6.91 -15.29
N LYS A 49 -12.67 -6.69 -16.36
CA LYS A 49 -13.19 -6.29 -17.68
C LYS A 49 -14.15 -7.33 -18.25
N ALA A 50 -13.83 -8.62 -18.11
CA ALA A 50 -14.70 -9.71 -18.55
C ALA A 50 -15.96 -9.87 -17.67
N LEU A 51 -15.88 -9.55 -16.38
CA LEU A 51 -17.00 -9.62 -15.44
C LEU A 51 -18.00 -8.48 -15.61
N ARG A 52 -17.55 -7.23 -15.85
CA ARG A 52 -18.41 -6.05 -15.98
C ARG A 52 -19.71 -6.28 -16.79
N PRO A 53 -19.69 -6.84 -18.01
CA PRO A 53 -20.92 -7.06 -18.79
C PRO A 53 -21.83 -8.18 -18.26
N ARG A 54 -21.31 -9.07 -17.40
CA ARG A 54 -22.06 -10.19 -16.79
C ARG A 54 -22.76 -9.78 -15.50
N LEU A 55 -22.30 -8.70 -14.88
CA LEU A 55 -22.87 -8.13 -13.67
C LEU A 55 -24.07 -7.25 -14.05
N GLY A 56 -25.18 -7.40 -13.31
CA GLY A 56 -26.39 -6.62 -13.54
C GLY A 56 -26.20 -5.15 -13.18
N SER A 57 -27.20 -4.31 -13.48
CA SER A 57 -27.16 -2.87 -13.25
C SER A 57 -27.06 -2.44 -11.77
N SER A 58 -27.25 -3.37 -10.82
CA SER A 58 -27.13 -3.09 -9.39
C SER A 58 -25.69 -3.12 -8.87
N LEU A 59 -24.71 -3.53 -9.69
CA LEU A 59 -23.30 -3.56 -9.30
C LEU A 59 -22.42 -2.89 -10.37
N GLU A 60 -21.64 -1.91 -9.95
CA GLU A 60 -20.66 -1.20 -10.76
C GLU A 60 -19.25 -1.48 -10.23
N ILE A 61 -18.31 -1.80 -11.12
CA ILE A 61 -16.88 -1.91 -10.77
C ILE A 61 -16.20 -0.66 -11.31
N ALA A 62 -15.68 0.18 -10.41
CA ALA A 62 -14.99 1.42 -10.75
C ALA A 62 -13.73 1.17 -11.61
N GLU A 63 -13.21 2.23 -12.21
CA GLU A 63 -11.90 2.22 -12.86
C GLU A 63 -10.77 2.29 -11.82
N ARG A 64 -9.52 2.15 -12.27
CA ARG A 64 -8.35 2.10 -11.37
C ARG A 64 -8.19 3.43 -10.65
N GLU A 65 -8.29 3.39 -9.32
CA GLU A 65 -7.95 4.48 -8.41
C GLU A 65 -7.28 3.88 -7.16
N ASP A 66 -6.38 4.61 -6.53
CA ASP A 66 -5.66 4.14 -5.33
C ASP A 66 -6.59 4.09 -4.10
N SER A 67 -7.61 4.94 -4.06
CA SER A 67 -8.72 4.91 -3.09
C SER A 67 -10.04 5.28 -3.77
N ASP A 68 -11.18 4.79 -3.25
CA ASP A 68 -12.49 5.27 -3.71
C ASP A 68 -12.80 6.61 -3.05
N VAL A 69 -12.91 7.67 -3.85
CA VAL A 69 -13.27 9.02 -3.38
C VAL A 69 -14.69 9.35 -3.85
N PHE A 70 -15.50 9.87 -2.94
CA PHE A 70 -16.84 10.37 -3.27
C PHE A 70 -17.29 11.47 -2.31
N MET A 71 -18.29 12.24 -2.74
CA MET A 71 -18.90 13.29 -1.93
C MET A 71 -19.96 12.71 -0.99
N GLY A 72 -19.95 13.10 0.28
CA GLY A 72 -20.96 12.68 1.25
C GLY A 72 -20.94 13.48 2.55
N ASP A 73 -21.77 13.10 3.51
CA ASP A 73 -21.70 13.62 4.90
C ASP A 73 -20.87 12.67 5.75
N HIS A 74 -19.71 13.13 6.22
CA HIS A 74 -18.79 12.33 7.04
C HIS A 74 -19.40 11.88 8.38
N ARG A 75 -20.44 12.55 8.87
CA ARG A 75 -21.10 12.22 10.16
C ARG A 75 -22.08 11.07 10.06
N ASP A 76 -22.51 10.73 8.83
CA ASP A 76 -23.46 9.67 8.53
C ASP A 76 -22.80 8.47 7.84
N VAL A 77 -21.47 8.35 7.96
CA VAL A 77 -20.72 7.23 7.40
C VAL A 77 -20.94 5.97 8.25
N GLU A 78 -21.63 5.00 7.67
CA GLU A 78 -21.84 3.67 8.24
C GLU A 78 -21.11 2.60 7.43
N VAL A 79 -20.64 1.55 8.12
CA VAL A 79 -19.90 0.43 7.52
C VAL A 79 -20.55 -0.88 7.92
N GLU A 80 -20.96 -1.66 6.94
CA GLU A 80 -21.50 -3.00 7.11
C GLU A 80 -20.62 -4.02 6.38
N ARG A 81 -20.10 -5.02 7.10
CA ARG A 81 -19.19 -6.01 6.54
C ARG A 81 -19.89 -7.32 6.21
N LEU A 82 -19.64 -7.82 5.01
CA LEU A 82 -19.99 -9.17 4.60
C LEU A 82 -18.73 -10.01 4.35
N VAL A 83 -18.77 -11.28 4.77
CA VAL A 83 -17.76 -12.29 4.42
C VAL A 83 -18.45 -13.40 3.65
N MET A 84 -17.98 -13.65 2.44
CA MET A 84 -18.58 -14.54 1.45
C MET A 84 -17.60 -15.61 1.00
N PRO A 85 -18.06 -16.84 0.72
CA PRO A 85 -17.26 -17.82 0.01
C PRO A 85 -17.01 -17.37 -1.44
N LEU A 86 -15.92 -17.84 -2.05
CA LEU A 86 -15.71 -17.75 -3.49
C LEU A 86 -16.31 -18.96 -4.22
N GLY A 87 -16.64 -18.77 -5.50
CA GLY A 87 -17.12 -19.83 -6.40
C GLY A 87 -18.58 -20.27 -6.20
N VAL A 88 -19.27 -19.77 -5.17
CA VAL A 88 -20.69 -20.04 -4.93
C VAL A 88 -21.41 -18.77 -4.50
N GLU A 89 -22.67 -18.62 -4.91
CA GLU A 89 -23.50 -17.53 -4.39
C GLU A 89 -23.89 -17.85 -2.94
N ALA A 90 -23.95 -16.81 -2.11
CA ALA A 90 -24.40 -16.87 -0.73
C ALA A 90 -25.63 -15.97 -0.55
N GLU A 91 -26.59 -16.42 0.24
CA GLU A 91 -27.70 -15.58 0.68
C GLU A 91 -27.32 -14.82 1.94
N HIS A 92 -27.63 -13.53 1.95
CA HIS A 92 -27.41 -12.65 3.10
C HIS A 92 -28.71 -11.96 3.50
N ASN A 93 -28.88 -11.78 4.81
CA ASN A 93 -30.01 -11.04 5.36
C ASN A 93 -29.83 -9.52 5.28
N LEU A 94 -28.61 -9.05 4.98
CA LEU A 94 -28.33 -7.62 4.88
C LEU A 94 -29.02 -7.03 3.64
N LYS A 95 -29.86 -6.02 3.88
CA LYS A 95 -30.52 -5.22 2.84
C LYS A 95 -30.45 -3.75 3.22
N LEU A 96 -29.52 -3.04 2.61
CA LEU A 96 -29.40 -1.60 2.71
C LEU A 96 -30.53 -0.94 1.92
N SER A 97 -31.06 0.17 2.45
CA SER A 97 -32.10 0.97 1.79
C SER A 97 -31.53 2.00 0.80
N ARG A 98 -30.20 2.21 0.81
CA ARG A 98 -29.48 3.24 0.08
C ARG A 98 -28.35 2.64 -0.75
N GLU A 99 -27.90 3.40 -1.75
CA GLU A 99 -26.71 3.03 -2.52
C GLU A 99 -25.48 2.93 -1.61
N ALA A 100 -24.57 2.03 -1.94
CA ALA A 100 -23.35 1.78 -1.16
C ALA A 100 -22.10 1.82 -2.03
N ARG A 101 -20.99 2.26 -1.43
CA ARG A 101 -19.65 2.01 -1.92
C ARG A 101 -19.12 0.72 -1.29
N ALA A 102 -18.34 -0.04 -2.04
CA ALA A 102 -17.73 -1.26 -1.52
C ALA A 102 -16.21 -1.19 -1.65
N ALA A 103 -15.54 -1.49 -0.53
CA ALA A 103 -14.14 -1.87 -0.52
C ALA A 103 -14.06 -3.40 -0.31
N VAL A 104 -13.44 -4.08 -1.27
CA VAL A 104 -13.42 -5.55 -1.30
C VAL A 104 -12.01 -6.10 -1.10
N LEU A 105 -11.91 -7.15 -0.30
CA LEU A 105 -10.75 -8.00 -0.15
C LEU A 105 -11.09 -9.38 -0.71
N ILE A 106 -10.29 -9.88 -1.64
CA ILE A 106 -10.46 -11.20 -2.25
C ILE A 106 -9.22 -12.03 -1.91
N GLN A 107 -9.39 -13.10 -1.14
CA GLN A 107 -8.35 -14.10 -0.94
C GLN A 107 -8.69 -15.33 -1.77
N VAL A 108 -7.85 -15.64 -2.76
CA VAL A 108 -8.10 -16.68 -3.76
C VAL A 108 -6.99 -17.73 -3.76
N TYR A 109 -7.33 -18.97 -4.06
CA TYR A 109 -6.34 -20.03 -4.15
C TYR A 109 -5.38 -19.78 -5.33
N GLN A 110 -4.08 -19.96 -5.10
CA GLN A 110 -3.02 -19.57 -6.06
C GLN A 110 -3.24 -20.07 -7.49
N LEU A 111 -3.72 -21.32 -7.68
CA LEU A 111 -3.94 -21.90 -9.02
C LEU A 111 -5.11 -21.25 -9.79
N ASP A 112 -6.01 -20.59 -9.08
CA ASP A 112 -7.12 -19.82 -9.64
C ASP A 112 -6.75 -18.34 -9.81
N ALA A 113 -5.62 -17.90 -9.26
CA ALA A 113 -5.11 -16.54 -9.30
C ALA A 113 -4.04 -16.30 -10.37
N GLU A 114 -3.63 -17.33 -11.10
CA GLU A 114 -2.67 -17.26 -12.20
C GLU A 114 -3.33 -17.01 -13.57
N ASP A 115 -4.66 -17.14 -13.64
CA ASP A 115 -5.43 -17.06 -14.88
C ASP A 115 -6.66 -16.14 -14.72
N PRO A 116 -6.85 -15.15 -15.61
CA PRO A 116 -7.95 -14.18 -15.49
C PRO A 116 -9.34 -14.80 -15.61
N GLU A 117 -9.53 -15.87 -16.39
CA GLU A 117 -10.84 -16.51 -16.55
C GLU A 117 -11.21 -17.31 -15.29
N LYS A 118 -10.25 -18.08 -14.75
CA LYS A 118 -10.44 -18.80 -13.48
C LYS A 118 -10.72 -17.84 -12.32
N PHE A 119 -9.94 -16.76 -12.22
CA PHE A 119 -10.14 -15.72 -11.21
C PHE A 119 -11.55 -15.12 -11.33
N ALA A 120 -11.98 -14.75 -12.54
CA ALA A 120 -13.32 -14.23 -12.79
C ALA A 120 -14.42 -15.22 -12.36
N LEU A 121 -14.29 -16.50 -12.71
CA LEU A 121 -15.26 -17.54 -12.34
C LEU A 121 -15.38 -17.74 -10.83
N LYS A 122 -14.27 -17.58 -10.08
CA LYS A 122 -14.29 -17.64 -8.61
C LYS A 122 -14.96 -16.43 -7.97
N VAL A 123 -14.73 -15.23 -8.50
CA VAL A 123 -15.22 -13.98 -7.90
C VAL A 123 -16.68 -13.68 -8.26
N GLU A 124 -17.12 -14.03 -9.47
CA GLU A 124 -18.46 -13.68 -9.97
C GLU A 124 -19.62 -14.05 -9.02
N PRO A 125 -19.69 -15.25 -8.43
CA PRO A 125 -20.82 -15.61 -7.56
C PRO A 125 -20.87 -14.75 -6.29
N ALA A 126 -19.72 -14.37 -5.75
CA ALA A 126 -19.64 -13.49 -4.59
C ALA A 126 -20.12 -12.07 -4.95
N TYR A 127 -19.72 -11.54 -6.12
CA TYR A 127 -20.25 -10.27 -6.63
C TYR A 127 -21.76 -10.30 -6.91
N ARG A 128 -22.30 -11.41 -7.42
CA ARG A 128 -23.76 -11.59 -7.59
C ARG A 128 -24.51 -11.63 -6.26
N SER A 129 -23.87 -12.16 -5.21
CA SER A 129 -24.42 -12.15 -3.85
C SER A 129 -24.43 -10.73 -3.29
N LEU A 130 -23.32 -10.02 -3.47
CA LEU A 130 -23.16 -8.62 -3.05
C LEU A 130 -24.23 -7.72 -3.71
N SER A 131 -24.49 -7.88 -5.01
CA SER A 131 -25.41 -7.04 -5.78
C SER A 131 -26.88 -7.07 -5.33
N ARG A 132 -27.23 -7.98 -4.40
CA ARG A 132 -28.55 -8.11 -3.78
C ARG A 132 -28.67 -7.37 -2.44
N CYS A 133 -27.55 -6.87 -1.90
CA CYS A 133 -27.48 -6.30 -0.56
C CYS A 133 -27.86 -4.80 -0.51
N ALA A 134 -27.90 -4.10 -1.63
CA ALA A 134 -28.30 -2.70 -1.73
C ALA A 134 -28.95 -2.42 -3.10
N PRO A 135 -29.69 -1.31 -3.28
CA PRO A 135 -30.29 -0.94 -4.57
C PRO A 135 -29.23 -0.80 -5.68
N ARG A 136 -28.07 -0.24 -5.31
CA ARG A 136 -26.89 -0.12 -6.17
C ARG A 136 -25.63 -0.16 -5.31
N ILE A 137 -24.61 -0.86 -5.79
CA ILE A 137 -23.29 -0.94 -5.17
C ILE A 137 -22.24 -0.54 -6.20
N ARG A 138 -21.35 0.35 -5.81
CA ARG A 138 -20.13 0.64 -6.57
C ARG A 138 -18.93 0.08 -5.83
N ILE A 139 -18.27 -0.92 -6.41
CA ILE A 139 -16.97 -1.41 -5.95
C ILE A 139 -15.94 -0.37 -6.36
N GLY A 140 -15.54 0.45 -5.40
CA GLY A 140 -14.60 1.55 -5.60
C GLY A 140 -13.15 1.12 -5.37
N LYS A 141 -12.91 0.21 -4.42
CA LYS A 141 -11.59 -0.36 -4.14
C LYS A 141 -11.66 -1.87 -4.08
N GLY A 142 -10.65 -2.53 -4.67
CA GLY A 142 -10.45 -3.98 -4.56
C GLY A 142 -9.00 -4.31 -4.26
N HIS A 143 -8.80 -5.21 -3.30
CA HIS A 143 -7.50 -5.79 -2.96
C HIS A 143 -7.59 -7.31 -3.11
N SER A 144 -6.69 -7.91 -3.88
CA SER A 144 -6.71 -9.34 -4.17
C SER A 144 -5.39 -9.99 -3.74
N ILE A 145 -5.48 -11.01 -2.90
CA ILE A 145 -4.34 -11.80 -2.42
C ILE A 145 -4.47 -13.28 -2.74
N VAL A 146 -3.34 -13.96 -2.81
CA VAL A 146 -3.24 -15.40 -3.02
C VAL A 146 -3.09 -16.15 -1.70
N THR A 147 -3.65 -17.35 -1.66
CA THR A 147 -3.40 -18.33 -0.61
C THR A 147 -3.00 -19.69 -1.22
N PRO A 148 -2.07 -20.44 -0.60
CA PRO A 148 -1.81 -21.82 -0.99
C PRO A 148 -2.88 -22.79 -0.47
N PHE A 149 -3.93 -22.30 0.20
CA PHE A 149 -4.91 -23.14 0.89
C PHE A 149 -6.32 -22.82 0.41
N LYS A 150 -6.98 -23.81 -0.17
CA LYS A 150 -8.28 -23.66 -0.82
C LYS A 150 -9.40 -23.36 0.18
N GLU A 151 -9.30 -23.87 1.40
CA GLU A 151 -10.24 -23.65 2.48
C GLU A 151 -10.26 -22.19 2.98
N ASP A 152 -9.18 -21.43 2.75
CA ASP A 152 -9.04 -20.04 3.15
C ASP A 152 -9.52 -19.06 2.06
N GLU A 153 -10.18 -19.54 1.00
CA GLU A 153 -10.76 -18.68 -0.03
C GLU A 153 -11.98 -17.91 0.51
N PHE A 154 -11.98 -16.58 0.35
CA PHE A 154 -13.13 -15.74 0.69
C PHE A 154 -13.11 -14.40 -0.07
N MET A 155 -14.28 -13.75 -0.09
CA MET A 155 -14.41 -12.33 -0.37
C MET A 155 -14.96 -11.64 0.87
N LEU A 156 -14.28 -10.60 1.33
CA LEU A 156 -14.77 -9.67 2.34
C LEU A 156 -15.17 -8.38 1.63
N ALA A 157 -16.35 -7.87 1.93
CA ALA A 157 -16.85 -6.63 1.37
C ALA A 157 -17.33 -5.72 2.50
N ASP A 158 -16.68 -4.56 2.62
CA ASP A 158 -17.15 -3.47 3.48
C ASP A 158 -18.02 -2.53 2.66
N LEU A 159 -19.32 -2.56 2.96
CA LEU A 159 -20.32 -1.68 2.38
C LEU A 159 -20.38 -0.39 3.18
N VAL A 160 -19.93 0.69 2.55
CA VAL A 160 -19.91 2.03 3.12
C VAL A 160 -21.07 2.82 2.55
N THR A 161 -21.86 3.42 3.44
CA THR A 161 -22.98 4.29 3.05
C THR A 161 -22.85 5.65 3.70
N SER A 162 -23.34 6.68 3.01
CA SER A 162 -23.41 8.06 3.49
C SER A 162 -24.52 8.77 2.74
N THR A 163 -25.18 9.75 3.36
CA THR A 163 -26.09 10.67 2.68
C THR A 163 -25.31 11.70 1.83
N GLY A 164 -26.04 12.48 1.02
CA GLY A 164 -25.44 13.62 0.33
C GLY A 164 -24.77 14.60 1.31
N GLY A 165 -23.68 15.21 0.88
CA GLY A 165 -22.90 16.18 1.66
C GLY A 165 -21.75 16.74 0.84
N ASP A 166 -21.03 17.69 1.45
CA ASP A 166 -20.00 18.49 0.81
C ASP A 166 -18.59 18.12 1.27
N ASP A 167 -18.40 16.94 1.86
CA ASP A 167 -17.08 16.41 2.24
C ASP A 167 -16.62 15.35 1.23
N ALA A 168 -15.33 15.36 0.92
CA ALA A 168 -14.67 14.29 0.18
C ALA A 168 -14.35 13.15 1.15
N ILE A 169 -15.05 12.03 0.99
CA ILE A 169 -14.84 10.79 1.75
C ILE A 169 -13.96 9.87 0.91
N ALA A 170 -12.91 9.31 1.52
CA ALA A 170 -12.07 8.31 0.87
C ALA A 170 -12.13 6.98 1.62
N ILE A 171 -12.17 5.90 0.85
CA ILE A 171 -12.19 4.52 1.34
C ILE A 171 -11.03 3.76 0.70
N ASN A 172 -10.26 3.07 1.53
CA ASN A 172 -9.27 2.11 1.07
C ASN A 172 -9.40 0.78 1.80
N ASN A 173 -8.94 -0.30 1.17
CA ASN A 173 -8.71 -1.60 1.79
C ASN A 173 -7.34 -2.11 1.35
N ASP A 174 -6.52 -2.47 2.32
CA ASP A 174 -5.25 -3.15 2.06
C ASP A 174 -4.95 -4.14 3.19
N THR A 175 -4.28 -5.23 2.83
CA THR A 175 -3.90 -6.30 3.74
C THR A 175 -2.51 -6.83 3.45
N MET A 176 -1.88 -7.35 4.49
CA MET A 176 -0.61 -8.04 4.42
C MET A 176 -0.56 -9.17 5.45
N HIS A 177 0.37 -10.10 5.29
CA HIS A 177 0.55 -11.15 6.28
C HIS A 177 1.32 -10.67 7.50
N ILE A 178 2.49 -10.06 7.30
CA ILE A 178 3.38 -9.51 8.34
C ILE A 178 4.35 -8.49 7.71
N ILE A 179 4.97 -7.66 8.55
CA ILE A 179 5.97 -6.66 8.13
C ILE A 179 7.39 -7.18 8.35
N ASP A 180 7.62 -7.82 9.50
CA ASP A 180 8.93 -8.36 9.85
C ASP A 180 8.79 -9.75 10.48
N PRO A 181 9.20 -10.82 9.79
CA PRO A 181 9.08 -12.18 10.31
C PRO A 181 10.10 -12.52 11.41
N THR A 182 10.95 -11.58 11.82
CA THR A 182 11.86 -11.73 12.96
C THR A 182 11.21 -11.32 14.28
N LEU A 183 10.12 -10.54 14.23
CA LEU A 183 9.37 -10.10 15.40
C LEU A 183 8.32 -11.12 15.82
N ASP A 184 7.91 -11.07 17.08
CA ASP A 184 6.74 -11.81 17.56
C ASP A 184 5.48 -11.34 16.79
N PRO A 185 4.55 -12.25 16.42
CA PRO A 185 3.30 -11.86 15.75
C PRO A 185 2.47 -10.82 16.53
N LEU A 186 2.69 -10.73 17.84
CA LEU A 186 1.99 -9.83 18.74
C LEU A 186 2.79 -8.57 19.10
N ASP A 187 3.96 -8.36 18.50
CA ASP A 187 4.58 -7.06 18.47
C ASP A 187 3.61 -6.06 17.83
N LEU A 188 3.38 -4.92 18.51
CA LEU A 188 2.45 -3.88 18.07
C LEU A 188 2.80 -3.38 16.65
N ARG A 189 4.09 -3.43 16.28
CA ARG A 189 4.59 -2.98 14.97
C ARG A 189 3.99 -3.78 13.82
N GLN A 190 3.66 -5.06 14.02
CA GLN A 190 2.99 -5.88 13.00
C GLN A 190 1.62 -5.31 12.62
N VAL A 191 0.78 -5.05 13.62
CA VAL A 191 -0.57 -4.52 13.39
C VAL A 191 -0.52 -3.07 12.96
N SER A 192 0.28 -2.24 13.63
CA SER A 192 0.36 -0.81 13.31
C SER A 192 0.89 -0.55 11.90
N GLY A 193 1.87 -1.29 11.40
CA GLY A 193 2.30 -1.07 10.01
C GLY A 193 1.32 -1.66 8.98
N ALA A 194 0.59 -2.74 9.29
CA ALA A 194 -0.46 -3.24 8.40
C ALA A 194 -1.60 -2.23 8.27
N LEU A 195 -2.02 -1.63 9.39
CA LEU A 195 -3.02 -0.57 9.42
C LEU A 195 -2.49 0.74 8.83
N SER A 196 -1.23 1.11 9.08
CA SER A 196 -0.62 2.30 8.50
C SER A 196 -0.51 2.19 6.98
N ASN A 197 -0.18 1.00 6.46
CA ASN A 197 -0.16 0.75 5.02
C ASN A 197 -1.55 0.94 4.39
N ALA A 198 -2.62 0.46 5.03
CA ALA A 198 -3.98 0.72 4.55
C ALA A 198 -4.34 2.23 4.61
N LEU A 199 -3.94 2.94 5.67
CA LEU A 199 -4.13 4.38 5.82
C LEU A 199 -3.31 5.21 4.84
N ASN A 200 -2.21 4.68 4.31
CA ASN A 200 -1.28 5.41 3.47
C ASN A 200 -1.97 5.95 2.20
N ASP A 201 -2.84 5.16 1.60
CA ASP A 201 -3.63 5.52 0.41
C ASP A 201 -4.66 6.64 0.70
N LEU A 202 -5.04 6.87 1.97
CA LEU A 202 -5.84 8.04 2.35
C LEU A 202 -4.95 9.25 2.61
N PHE A 203 -3.84 9.03 3.31
CA PHE A 203 -2.91 10.09 3.68
C PHE A 203 -2.24 10.74 2.47
N VAL A 204 -1.95 9.98 1.42
CA VAL A 204 -1.43 10.53 0.16
C VAL A 204 -2.41 11.50 -0.50
N LEU A 205 -3.71 11.36 -0.25
CA LEU A 205 -4.76 12.27 -0.73
C LEU A 205 -4.97 13.49 0.18
N GLY A 206 -4.20 13.62 1.26
CA GLY A 206 -4.41 14.64 2.28
C GLY A 206 -5.58 14.35 3.23
N ILE A 207 -6.07 13.10 3.28
CA ILE A 207 -7.25 12.73 4.08
C ILE A 207 -6.79 12.10 5.39
N ARG A 208 -7.02 12.82 6.50
CA ARG A 208 -6.62 12.40 7.85
C ARG A 208 -7.67 12.67 8.95
N ARG A 209 -8.80 13.28 8.60
CA ARG A 209 -9.85 13.62 9.57
C ARG A 209 -10.87 12.49 9.68
N GLY A 210 -11.41 12.31 10.89
CA GLY A 210 -12.47 11.34 11.18
C GLY A 210 -12.13 9.92 10.78
N LEU A 211 -10.88 9.49 11.02
CA LEU A 211 -10.41 8.17 10.62
C LEU A 211 -11.28 7.08 11.27
N LYS A 212 -11.82 6.19 10.44
CA LYS A 212 -12.47 4.95 10.86
C LYS A 212 -11.66 3.78 10.35
N ILE A 213 -11.43 2.77 11.19
CA ILE A 213 -10.68 1.56 10.87
C ILE A 213 -11.60 0.37 11.11
N ALA A 214 -11.95 -0.34 10.03
CA ALA A 214 -12.62 -1.63 10.07
C ALA A 214 -11.56 -2.74 9.92
N PRO A 215 -11.00 -3.25 11.03
CA PRO A 215 -9.82 -4.11 10.98
C PRO A 215 -10.12 -5.44 10.30
N VAL A 216 -9.22 -5.89 9.43
CA VAL A 216 -9.23 -7.23 8.84
C VAL A 216 -8.16 -8.05 9.57
N LEU A 217 -8.59 -8.78 10.59
CA LEU A 217 -7.71 -9.60 11.43
C LEU A 217 -8.15 -11.06 11.38
N ASN A 218 -7.20 -11.94 11.07
CA ASN A 218 -7.39 -13.37 11.02
C ASN A 218 -6.20 -14.07 11.67
N ALA A 219 -6.46 -15.21 12.30
CA ALA A 219 -5.44 -15.96 13.01
C ALA A 219 -5.91 -17.41 13.25
N PRO A 220 -5.00 -18.39 13.27
CA PRO A 220 -5.34 -19.80 13.45
C PRO A 220 -5.95 -20.12 14.82
N THR A 221 -5.76 -19.26 15.81
CA THR A 221 -6.34 -19.42 17.16
C THR A 221 -7.07 -18.15 17.59
N GLU A 222 -8.13 -18.35 18.35
CA GLU A 222 -8.95 -17.26 18.90
C GLU A 222 -8.14 -16.37 19.84
N GLU A 223 -7.27 -16.95 20.67
CA GLU A 223 -6.39 -16.19 21.57
C GLU A 223 -5.48 -15.23 20.79
N LEU A 224 -4.86 -15.70 19.70
CA LEU A 224 -4.00 -14.85 18.87
C LEU A 224 -4.83 -13.72 18.23
N ARG A 225 -6.04 -14.04 17.73
CA ARG A 225 -6.97 -13.08 17.13
C ARG A 225 -7.37 -11.98 18.11
N GLU A 226 -7.73 -12.33 19.35
CA GLU A 226 -8.10 -11.37 20.39
C GLU A 226 -6.93 -10.44 20.75
N ARG A 227 -5.70 -10.98 20.81
CA ARG A 227 -4.50 -10.18 21.11
C ARG A 227 -4.15 -9.24 19.96
N LEU A 228 -4.28 -9.67 18.70
CA LEU A 228 -4.16 -8.80 17.53
C LEU A 228 -5.22 -7.68 17.54
N ALA A 229 -6.46 -7.99 17.92
CA ALA A 229 -7.52 -7.01 18.04
C ALA A 229 -7.22 -5.94 19.11
N LYS A 230 -6.63 -6.33 20.25
CA LYS A 230 -6.15 -5.39 21.28
C LYS A 230 -5.04 -4.48 20.76
N ASN A 231 -4.12 -5.01 19.95
CA ASN A 231 -3.09 -4.20 19.30
C ASN A 231 -3.69 -3.21 18.30
N ALA A 232 -4.69 -3.62 17.52
CA ALA A 232 -5.41 -2.73 16.60
C ALA A 232 -6.13 -1.61 17.35
N GLU A 233 -6.78 -1.92 18.47
CA GLU A 233 -7.43 -0.93 19.34
C GLU A 233 -6.42 0.05 19.96
N ALA A 234 -5.27 -0.44 20.42
CA ALA A 234 -4.19 0.40 20.94
C ALA A 234 -3.65 1.36 19.86
N PHE A 235 -3.42 0.87 18.65
CA PHE A 235 -2.98 1.68 17.52
C PHE A 235 -4.03 2.72 17.10
N ALA A 236 -5.30 2.31 16.93
CA ALA A 236 -6.39 3.22 16.58
C ALA A 236 -6.50 4.37 17.59
N ARG A 237 -6.41 4.07 18.89
CA ARG A 237 -6.36 5.10 19.95
C ARG A 237 -5.17 6.05 19.79
N SER A 238 -3.98 5.54 19.47
CA SER A 238 -2.77 6.39 19.35
C SER A 238 -2.86 7.41 18.20
N ILE A 239 -3.70 7.17 17.20
CA ILE A 239 -3.88 8.06 16.05
C ILE A 239 -5.25 8.77 16.05
N ASN A 240 -6.01 8.64 17.15
CA ASN A 240 -7.37 9.17 17.29
C ASN A 240 -8.32 8.70 16.17
N ALA A 241 -8.23 7.42 15.80
CA ALA A 241 -9.15 6.75 14.89
C ALA A 241 -10.23 5.96 15.64
N GLU A 242 -11.43 5.93 15.08
CA GLU A 242 -12.52 5.07 15.51
C GLU A 242 -12.28 3.65 15.01
N LEU A 243 -12.25 2.67 15.92
CA LEU A 243 -12.25 1.26 15.53
C LEU A 243 -13.70 0.80 15.31
N VAL A 244 -14.03 0.45 14.08
CA VAL A 244 -15.37 0.00 13.70
C VAL A 244 -15.53 -1.47 14.10
N ASN A 245 -16.62 -1.77 14.82
CA ASN A 245 -16.94 -3.14 15.22
C ASN A 245 -17.57 -3.92 14.06
N VAL A 246 -16.75 -4.67 13.33
CA VAL A 246 -17.17 -5.50 12.20
C VAL A 246 -16.69 -6.95 12.38
N PRO A 247 -17.39 -7.94 11.80
CA PRO A 247 -16.92 -9.32 11.82
C PRO A 247 -15.54 -9.47 11.16
N GLY A 248 -14.68 -10.31 11.74
CA GLY A 248 -13.45 -10.76 11.08
C GLY A 248 -13.74 -11.79 9.97
N PRO A 249 -12.76 -12.13 9.13
CA PRO A 249 -12.91 -13.19 8.12
C PRO A 249 -13.30 -14.54 8.73
N GLY A 250 -12.79 -14.85 9.92
CA GLY A 250 -13.11 -16.08 10.65
C GLY A 250 -12.63 -17.35 9.94
N ARG A 251 -11.64 -17.24 9.06
CA ARG A 251 -11.15 -18.33 8.20
C ARG A 251 -9.65 -18.52 8.33
N GLY A 252 -9.22 -19.22 9.37
CA GLY A 252 -7.86 -19.75 9.41
C GLY A 252 -6.77 -18.70 9.58
N ARG A 253 -5.81 -18.70 8.65
CA ARG A 253 -4.41 -18.26 8.83
C ARG A 253 -4.20 -16.76 9.08
N LEU A 254 -2.98 -16.42 9.52
CA LEU A 254 -2.60 -15.05 9.86
C LEU A 254 -2.81 -14.08 8.70
N LEU A 255 -3.64 -13.06 8.92
CA LEU A 255 -3.88 -11.96 7.99
C LEU A 255 -4.14 -10.69 8.79
N MET A 256 -3.54 -9.58 8.37
CA MET A 256 -3.68 -8.28 9.02
C MET A 256 -3.89 -7.17 7.99
N GLY A 257 -4.70 -6.18 8.34
CA GLY A 257 -4.97 -5.02 7.50
C GLY A 257 -6.28 -4.38 7.93
N ALA A 258 -6.84 -3.55 7.06
CA ALA A 258 -8.13 -2.92 7.33
C ALA A 258 -8.76 -2.38 6.06
N THR A 259 -10.07 -2.20 6.14
CA THR A 259 -10.72 -1.11 5.42
C THR A 259 -10.62 0.14 6.27
N VAL A 260 -10.18 1.23 5.67
CA VAL A 260 -10.01 2.52 6.33
C VAL A 260 -10.82 3.58 5.61
N ILE A 261 -11.36 4.52 6.38
CA ILE A 261 -12.20 5.60 5.87
C ILE A 261 -11.75 6.89 6.54
N GLY A 262 -11.73 7.99 5.78
CA GLY A 262 -11.52 9.33 6.29
C GLY A 262 -12.23 10.35 5.43
N TYR A 263 -12.19 11.61 5.85
CA TYR A 263 -12.77 12.70 5.07
C TYR A 263 -11.88 13.94 5.01
N SER A 264 -12.20 14.83 4.07
CA SER A 264 -11.66 16.18 3.96
C SER A 264 -12.70 17.14 3.39
N ASP A 265 -12.62 18.42 3.78
CA ASP A 265 -13.33 19.55 3.17
C ASP A 265 -12.56 20.16 1.98
N ARG A 266 -11.44 19.53 1.59
CA ARG A 266 -10.60 19.89 0.44
C ARG A 266 -10.75 18.86 -0.68
N GLN A 267 -10.54 19.31 -1.90
CA GLN A 267 -10.50 18.43 -3.07
C GLN A 267 -9.18 17.66 -3.09
N PRO A 268 -9.19 16.31 -3.23
CA PRO A 268 -7.97 15.52 -3.31
C PRO A 268 -7.05 15.94 -4.46
N PRO A 269 -5.72 15.71 -4.35
CA PRO A 269 -4.70 16.07 -5.35
C PRO A 269 -4.76 15.15 -6.58
N GLN A 270 -5.86 15.18 -7.33
CA GLN A 270 -6.09 14.40 -8.55
C GLN A 270 -6.19 15.31 -9.79
N PHE A 271 -5.51 16.47 -9.75
CA PHE A 271 -5.50 17.47 -10.83
C PHE A 271 -4.45 17.14 -11.90
N HIS A 272 -4.35 15.87 -12.32
CA HIS A 272 -3.35 15.39 -13.28
C HIS A 272 -3.28 16.22 -14.57
N HIS A 273 -4.44 16.65 -15.07
CA HIS A 273 -4.55 17.49 -16.27
C HIS A 273 -4.00 18.91 -16.09
N MET A 274 -3.88 19.39 -14.84
CA MET A 274 -3.33 20.70 -14.49
C MET A 274 -1.81 20.69 -14.31
N VAL A 275 -1.19 19.50 -14.25
CA VAL A 275 0.27 19.38 -14.20
C VAL A 275 0.89 20.03 -15.45
N ARG A 276 1.91 20.87 -15.23
CA ARG A 276 2.56 21.69 -16.25
C ARG A 276 4.08 21.77 -16.05
N PRO A 277 4.85 22.08 -17.11
CA PRO A 277 6.29 22.29 -17.01
C PRO A 277 6.65 23.34 -15.93
N GLY A 278 7.76 23.12 -15.22
CA GLY A 278 8.24 23.95 -14.12
C GLY A 278 7.75 23.55 -12.73
N MET A 279 6.69 22.73 -12.63
CA MET A 279 6.27 22.16 -11.35
C MET A 279 7.36 21.25 -10.77
N LYS A 280 7.55 21.31 -9.45
CA LYS A 280 8.56 20.56 -8.71
C LYS A 280 8.01 19.21 -8.26
N VAL A 281 8.89 18.22 -8.25
CA VAL A 281 8.62 16.88 -7.72
C VAL A 281 9.30 16.77 -6.36
N ILE A 282 8.52 16.56 -5.32
CA ILE A 282 8.97 16.56 -3.92
C ILE A 282 8.76 15.16 -3.36
N ALA A 283 9.80 14.56 -2.78
CA ALA A 283 9.65 13.38 -1.93
C ALA A 283 9.46 13.82 -0.48
N THR A 284 8.46 13.29 0.23
CA THR A 284 8.24 13.66 1.65
C THR A 284 9.32 13.09 2.55
N ARG A 285 9.93 11.97 2.17
CA ARG A 285 11.09 11.34 2.81
C ARG A 285 11.78 10.41 1.83
N SER A 286 13.01 10.02 2.15
CA SER A 286 13.69 8.92 1.44
C SER A 286 12.89 7.60 1.55
N PHE A 287 13.04 6.74 0.56
CA PHE A 287 12.36 5.43 0.44
C PHE A 287 13.38 4.26 0.40
N GLY A 288 12.90 3.02 0.25
CA GLY A 288 13.74 1.81 0.23
C GLY A 288 13.72 1.03 1.56
N GLU A 289 12.60 1.06 2.27
CA GLU A 289 12.40 0.43 3.58
C GLU A 289 12.59 -1.09 3.54
N LEU A 290 12.27 -1.72 2.41
CA LEU A 290 12.32 -3.17 2.28
C LEU A 290 13.74 -3.71 2.13
N ALA A 291 14.70 -2.91 1.64
CA ALA A 291 16.07 -3.35 1.42
C ALA A 291 16.72 -4.02 2.65
N PRO A 292 16.81 -3.36 3.83
CA PRO A 292 17.42 -4.00 5.00
C PRO A 292 16.64 -5.18 5.54
N ILE A 293 15.30 -5.18 5.43
CA ILE A 293 14.47 -6.31 5.88
C ILE A 293 14.77 -7.52 4.99
N THR A 294 14.66 -7.37 3.68
CA THR A 294 14.90 -8.46 2.73
C THR A 294 16.34 -8.98 2.84
N THR A 295 17.35 -8.11 2.88
CA THR A 295 18.74 -8.54 3.04
C THR A 295 18.96 -9.31 4.35
N TYR A 296 18.36 -8.88 5.46
CA TYR A 296 18.46 -9.59 6.74
C TYR A 296 17.80 -10.97 6.69
N LEU A 297 16.66 -11.10 6.00
CA LEU A 297 16.00 -12.38 5.81
C LEU A 297 16.79 -13.31 4.90
N THR A 298 17.33 -12.79 3.80
CA THR A 298 18.18 -13.57 2.89
C THR A 298 19.43 -14.05 3.59
N ALA A 299 20.06 -13.25 4.44
CA ALA A 299 21.19 -13.68 5.27
C ALA A 299 20.84 -14.83 6.22
N ALA A 300 19.57 -14.95 6.63
CA ALA A 300 19.09 -16.10 7.40
C ALA A 300 18.80 -17.33 6.53
N ILE A 301 18.62 -17.20 5.22
CA ILE A 301 18.50 -18.35 4.32
C ILE A 301 19.89 -18.83 3.89
N ASP A 302 20.72 -17.87 3.48
CA ASP A 302 22.07 -18.07 2.96
C ASP A 302 23.09 -17.29 3.82
N GLU A 303 23.90 -18.04 4.57
CA GLU A 303 24.89 -17.47 5.47
C GLU A 303 26.07 -16.82 4.70
N SER A 304 26.25 -17.09 3.39
CA SER A 304 27.29 -16.43 2.59
C SER A 304 27.07 -14.93 2.44
N VAL A 305 25.80 -14.50 2.45
CA VAL A 305 25.42 -13.09 2.38
C VAL A 305 26.02 -12.29 3.54
N VAL A 306 26.22 -12.92 4.71
CA VAL A 306 26.90 -12.27 5.84
C VAL A 306 28.37 -12.01 5.53
N ASP A 307 29.08 -13.00 4.99
CA ASP A 307 30.49 -12.85 4.64
C ASP A 307 30.65 -11.79 3.51
N GLU A 308 29.73 -11.74 2.54
CA GLU A 308 29.68 -10.73 1.47
C GLU A 308 29.43 -9.32 2.02
N LEU A 309 28.41 -9.13 2.87
CA LEU A 309 28.12 -7.87 3.55
C LEU A 309 29.33 -7.34 4.33
N GLU A 310 29.95 -8.20 5.15
CA GLU A 310 31.09 -7.81 5.98
C GLU A 310 32.30 -7.45 5.10
N SER A 311 32.48 -8.12 3.94
CA SER A 311 33.53 -7.79 2.98
C SER A 311 33.35 -6.42 2.30
N GLU A 312 32.10 -5.98 2.15
CA GLU A 312 31.74 -4.65 1.62
C GLU A 312 31.65 -3.57 2.72
N GLY A 313 31.99 -3.92 3.95
CA GLY A 313 32.08 -2.99 5.08
C GLY A 313 30.76 -2.75 5.82
N ILE A 314 29.74 -3.58 5.60
CA ILE A 314 28.47 -3.54 6.32
C ILE A 314 28.47 -4.69 7.33
N SER A 315 28.60 -4.39 8.63
CA SER A 315 28.53 -5.45 9.65
C SER A 315 27.11 -6.01 9.78
N PHE A 316 27.00 -7.25 10.24
CA PHE A 316 25.70 -7.86 10.49
C PHE A 316 24.88 -7.09 11.55
N GLU A 317 25.54 -6.54 12.57
CA GLU A 317 24.90 -5.69 13.58
C GLU A 317 24.37 -4.38 12.99
N GLU A 318 25.09 -3.79 12.03
CA GLU A 318 24.62 -2.60 11.35
C GLU A 318 23.37 -2.92 10.51
N LEU A 319 23.38 -4.05 9.77
CA LEU A 319 22.18 -4.49 9.04
C LEU A 319 20.97 -4.68 9.97
N GLU A 320 21.17 -5.30 11.13
CA GLU A 320 20.11 -5.48 12.13
C GLU A 320 19.56 -4.13 12.62
N ARG A 321 20.44 -3.15 12.89
CA ARG A 321 20.04 -1.79 13.29
C ARG A 321 19.23 -1.09 12.19
N LEU A 322 19.65 -1.23 10.93
CA LEU A 322 18.96 -0.64 9.78
C LEU A 322 17.59 -1.29 9.54
N LYS A 323 17.48 -2.62 9.72
CA LYS A 323 16.20 -3.35 9.71
C LYS A 323 15.25 -2.81 10.77
N GLU A 324 15.69 -2.68 12.02
CA GLU A 324 14.85 -2.12 13.09
C GLU A 324 14.39 -0.69 12.79
N GLN A 325 15.28 0.14 12.23
CA GLN A 325 14.92 1.47 11.77
C GLN A 325 13.83 1.42 10.69
N ALA A 326 13.96 0.53 9.69
CA ALA A 326 12.97 0.35 8.63
C ALA A 326 11.60 -0.08 9.18
N VAL A 327 11.56 -1.06 10.09
CA VAL A 327 10.31 -1.53 10.68
C VAL A 327 9.61 -0.42 11.48
N ASN A 328 10.36 0.37 12.23
CA ASN A 328 9.80 1.51 12.96
C ASN A 328 9.17 2.55 12.01
N ILE A 329 9.83 2.83 10.87
CA ILE A 329 9.29 3.71 9.83
C ILE A 329 8.00 3.12 9.23
N ILE A 330 8.00 1.85 8.82
CA ILE A 330 6.83 1.17 8.24
C ILE A 330 5.65 1.15 9.23
N SER A 331 5.92 1.01 10.53
CA SER A 331 4.89 0.99 11.58
C SER A 331 4.32 2.37 11.96
N THR A 332 4.87 3.45 11.40
CA THR A 332 4.46 4.82 11.72
C THR A 332 3.55 5.40 10.64
N PRO A 333 2.36 5.93 10.99
CA PRO A 333 1.43 6.49 10.01
C PRO A 333 1.93 7.81 9.42
N ASN A 334 1.70 8.04 8.12
CA ASN A 334 2.08 9.28 7.42
C ASN A 334 1.08 10.45 7.63
N ALA A 335 0.43 10.52 8.80
CA ALA A 335 -0.63 11.50 9.08
C ALA A 335 -0.14 12.96 9.03
N GLY A 336 1.12 13.21 9.41
CA GLY A 336 1.71 14.55 9.34
C GLY A 336 1.92 15.03 7.90
N ALA A 337 2.30 14.14 7.00
CA ALA A 337 2.39 14.47 5.57
C ALA A 337 1.00 14.74 4.97
N ALA A 338 -0.03 13.98 5.38
CA ALA A 338 -1.41 14.23 4.97
C ALA A 338 -1.90 15.63 5.39
N GLU A 339 -1.56 16.07 6.61
CA GLU A 339 -1.90 17.42 7.08
C GLU A 339 -1.25 18.52 6.22
N VAL A 340 0.01 18.32 5.82
CA VAL A 340 0.67 19.27 4.91
C VAL A 340 0.02 19.24 3.55
N ILE A 341 -0.25 18.07 2.97
CA ILE A 341 -0.93 17.96 1.67
C ILE A 341 -2.27 18.69 1.71
N GLU A 342 -3.11 18.40 2.71
CA GLU A 342 -4.43 19.03 2.93
C GLU A 342 -4.37 20.56 2.95
N LYS A 343 -3.31 21.15 3.53
CA LYS A 343 -3.11 22.61 3.60
C LYS A 343 -3.04 23.26 2.22
N TYR A 344 -2.46 22.58 1.22
CA TYR A 344 -2.22 23.11 -0.14
C TYR A 344 -3.22 22.57 -1.17
N LEU A 345 -4.42 22.19 -0.74
CA LEU A 345 -5.51 21.77 -1.63
C LEU A 345 -6.63 22.82 -1.64
N PRO A 346 -7.32 23.03 -2.79
CA PRO A 346 -8.48 23.91 -2.83
C PRO A 346 -9.60 23.36 -1.94
N ARG A 347 -10.40 24.25 -1.34
CA ARG A 347 -11.64 23.81 -0.69
C ARG A 347 -12.58 23.19 -1.70
N ILE A 348 -13.49 22.36 -1.22
CA ILE A 348 -14.58 21.85 -2.05
C ILE A 348 -15.41 23.05 -2.56
N GLY A 349 -15.62 23.11 -3.87
CA GLY A 349 -16.27 24.22 -4.56
C GLY A 349 -15.34 25.38 -4.96
N GLU A 350 -14.09 25.39 -4.50
CA GLU A 350 -13.07 26.36 -4.91
C GLU A 350 -12.39 25.94 -6.22
N SER A 351 -11.95 26.91 -7.02
CA SER A 351 -11.18 26.62 -8.24
C SER A 351 -9.74 26.25 -7.90
N TYR A 352 -9.15 25.38 -8.71
CA TYR A 352 -7.72 25.06 -8.59
C TYR A 352 -6.88 26.29 -9.00
N ASP A 353 -6.12 26.83 -8.05
CA ASP A 353 -5.03 27.79 -8.29
C ASP A 353 -3.72 27.07 -8.68
N PRO A 354 -3.17 27.32 -9.88
CA PRO A 354 -1.99 26.63 -10.35
C PRO A 354 -0.67 27.15 -9.77
N ASP A 355 -0.69 28.21 -8.98
CA ASP A 355 0.47 28.78 -8.29
C ASP A 355 0.46 28.44 -6.79
N GLU A 356 -0.69 28.03 -6.21
CA GLU A 356 -0.80 27.71 -4.78
C GLU A 356 -1.06 26.23 -4.47
N HIS A 357 -1.71 25.49 -5.38
CA HIS A 357 -2.21 24.15 -5.03
C HIS A 357 -1.37 22.99 -5.56
N ILE A 358 -1.25 21.96 -4.73
CA ILE A 358 -0.68 20.66 -5.12
C ILE A 358 -1.54 20.06 -6.25
N ALA A 359 -0.89 19.65 -7.33
CA ALA A 359 -1.58 19.12 -8.50
C ALA A 359 -1.83 17.61 -8.38
N ALA A 360 -0.81 16.85 -7.97
CA ALA A 360 -0.85 15.41 -7.92
C ALA A 360 0.00 14.85 -6.78
N THR A 361 -0.40 13.72 -6.23
CA THR A 361 0.39 12.93 -5.27
C THR A 361 0.33 11.44 -5.60
N THR A 362 1.31 10.69 -5.11
CA THR A 362 1.31 9.22 -5.08
C THR A 362 2.22 8.74 -3.94
N ASP A 363 2.04 7.52 -3.46
CA ASP A 363 2.88 6.93 -2.43
C ASP A 363 3.96 6.01 -3.03
N VAL A 364 5.05 5.81 -2.30
CA VAL A 364 6.20 5.01 -2.77
C VAL A 364 6.23 3.67 -2.05
N THR A 365 5.45 2.70 -2.52
CA THR A 365 5.38 1.35 -1.91
C THR A 365 6.06 0.29 -2.77
N GLY A 366 5.35 -0.78 -3.15
CA GLY A 366 5.92 -1.95 -3.82
C GLY A 366 6.69 -1.64 -5.11
N PRO A 367 6.17 -0.79 -6.02
CA PRO A 367 6.89 -0.39 -7.23
C PRO A 367 8.11 0.52 -6.99
N GLY A 368 8.30 1.04 -5.78
CA GLY A 368 9.38 1.99 -5.48
C GLY A 368 9.33 3.22 -6.39
N ILE A 369 10.48 3.68 -6.88
CA ILE A 369 10.61 4.89 -7.71
C ILE A 369 9.81 4.82 -9.03
N TYR A 370 9.37 3.63 -9.46
CA TYR A 370 8.56 3.45 -10.66
C TYR A 370 7.22 4.21 -10.60
N VAL A 371 6.70 4.53 -9.40
CA VAL A 371 5.46 5.33 -9.27
C VAL A 371 5.55 6.70 -9.94
N ILE A 372 6.75 7.27 -10.12
CA ILE A 372 6.93 8.52 -10.87
C ILE A 372 6.58 8.32 -12.36
N LYS A 373 6.82 7.13 -12.91
CA LYS A 373 6.41 6.80 -14.28
C LYS A 373 4.89 6.74 -14.41
N GLU A 374 4.21 6.17 -13.42
CA GLU A 374 2.75 6.15 -13.38
C GLU A 374 2.18 7.57 -13.30
N LEU A 375 2.74 8.43 -12.43
CA LEU A 375 2.37 9.84 -12.36
C LEU A 375 2.60 10.60 -13.68
N ALA A 376 3.72 10.35 -14.35
CA ALA A 376 4.03 10.94 -15.65
C ALA A 376 3.02 10.53 -16.73
N GLN A 377 2.58 9.26 -16.72
CA GLN A 377 1.55 8.72 -17.60
C GLN A 377 0.17 9.33 -17.34
N LEU A 378 -0.28 9.32 -16.08
CA LEU A 378 -1.57 9.89 -15.67
C LEU A 378 -1.67 11.38 -16.00
N SER A 379 -0.58 12.11 -15.81
CA SER A 379 -0.53 13.56 -16.00
C SER A 379 -0.19 13.97 -17.44
N GLY A 380 0.20 13.02 -18.29
CA GLY A 380 0.55 13.30 -19.69
C GLY A 380 1.82 14.13 -19.85
N VAL A 381 2.84 13.94 -18.99
CA VAL A 381 4.02 14.81 -18.90
C VAL A 381 5.34 14.05 -18.88
N THR A 382 6.43 14.74 -19.22
CA THR A 382 7.79 14.26 -18.95
C THR A 382 8.25 14.77 -17.59
N ILE A 383 8.69 13.87 -16.71
CA ILE A 383 9.27 14.18 -15.41
C ILE A 383 10.78 13.90 -15.44
N LYS A 384 11.59 14.90 -15.11
CA LYS A 384 13.02 14.72 -14.89
C LYS A 384 13.25 14.53 -13.39
N VAL A 385 13.93 13.45 -13.03
CA VAL A 385 14.36 13.17 -11.67
C VAL A 385 15.86 13.46 -11.61
N ASP A 386 16.27 14.31 -10.68
CA ASP A 386 17.66 14.69 -10.47
C ASP A 386 18.36 13.77 -9.46
N SER A 387 17.62 13.27 -8.47
CA SER A 387 18.15 12.37 -7.45
C SER A 387 17.10 11.38 -6.96
N VAL A 388 17.56 10.23 -6.48
CA VAL A 388 16.72 9.16 -5.92
C VAL A 388 17.07 9.02 -4.44
N PRO A 389 16.30 9.64 -3.52
CA PRO A 389 16.65 9.63 -2.10
C PRO A 389 16.34 8.27 -1.46
N LEU A 390 17.38 7.57 -1.02
CA LEU A 390 17.26 6.28 -0.33
C LEU A 390 17.56 6.39 1.16
N LEU A 391 16.80 5.68 1.98
CA LEU A 391 17.01 5.58 3.43
C LEU A 391 18.32 4.85 3.75
N PHE A 392 18.61 3.79 2.97
CA PHE A 392 19.70 2.85 3.24
C PHE A 392 20.53 2.61 1.98
N PRO A 393 21.21 3.63 1.42
CA PRO A 393 21.82 3.55 0.09
C PRO A 393 22.87 2.43 -0.03
N GLN A 394 23.64 2.16 1.02
CA GLN A 394 24.65 1.08 1.01
C GLN A 394 23.98 -0.31 0.94
N VAL A 395 23.01 -0.58 1.82
CA VAL A 395 22.29 -1.87 1.83
C VAL A 395 21.41 -2.03 0.59
N SER A 396 20.82 -0.94 0.08
CA SER A 396 20.02 -0.97 -1.16
C SER A 396 20.87 -1.34 -2.36
N LYS A 397 22.09 -0.78 -2.43
CA LYS A 397 23.07 -1.11 -3.46
C LYS A 397 23.48 -2.58 -3.36
N PHE A 398 23.88 -3.02 -2.16
CA PHE A 398 24.21 -4.42 -1.89
C PHE A 398 23.08 -5.37 -2.30
N ALA A 399 21.84 -5.08 -1.90
CA ALA A 399 20.69 -5.91 -2.23
C ALA A 399 20.45 -6.01 -3.75
N THR A 400 20.79 -4.96 -4.50
CA THR A 400 20.67 -4.95 -5.96
C THR A 400 21.80 -5.73 -6.62
N GLU A 401 23.05 -5.46 -6.25
CA GLU A 401 24.25 -6.09 -6.85
C GLU A 401 24.31 -7.60 -6.59
N HIS A 402 23.76 -8.06 -5.47
CA HIS A 402 23.69 -9.48 -5.09
C HIS A 402 22.36 -10.15 -5.48
N PHE A 403 21.55 -9.51 -6.34
CA PHE A 403 20.27 -10.02 -6.83
C PHE A 403 19.27 -10.41 -5.73
N ILE A 404 19.39 -9.79 -4.55
CA ILE A 404 18.49 -9.99 -3.42
C ILE A 404 17.15 -9.30 -3.70
N MET A 405 17.17 -8.13 -4.33
CA MET A 405 15.97 -7.38 -4.70
C MET A 405 16.06 -6.77 -6.11
N PRO A 406 15.04 -6.98 -6.98
CA PRO A 406 14.99 -6.39 -8.34
C PRO A 406 14.93 -4.87 -8.33
N ASN A 407 14.36 -4.31 -7.27
CA ASN A 407 14.19 -2.89 -7.09
C ASN A 407 14.31 -2.57 -5.59
N ALA A 408 15.50 -2.15 -5.16
CA ALA A 408 15.79 -1.80 -3.77
C ALA A 408 15.21 -0.43 -3.37
N THR A 409 14.54 0.27 -4.29
CA THR A 409 13.80 1.51 -3.98
C THR A 409 12.39 1.23 -3.43
N ALA A 410 11.96 -0.04 -3.43
CA ALA A 410 10.66 -0.47 -2.95
C ALA A 410 10.47 -0.28 -1.44
N GLY A 411 9.24 0.01 -1.05
CA GLY A 411 8.82 0.28 0.32
C GLY A 411 7.50 -0.37 0.70
N THR A 412 7.10 -0.20 1.96
CA THR A 412 5.77 -0.54 2.50
C THR A 412 5.39 0.60 3.44
N ASN A 413 4.15 1.11 3.37
CA ASN A 413 3.77 2.38 4.04
C ASN A 413 4.82 3.50 3.77
N GLY A 414 5.18 3.65 2.50
CA GLY A 414 6.31 4.47 2.07
C GLY A 414 6.08 5.98 2.18
N GLY A 415 7.09 6.76 1.80
CA GLY A 415 6.94 8.21 1.63
C GLY A 415 6.02 8.56 0.47
N PHE A 416 5.74 9.84 0.28
CA PHE A 416 4.92 10.36 -0.82
C PHE A 416 5.77 11.12 -1.83
N ILE A 417 5.35 11.07 -3.09
CA ILE A 417 5.76 12.00 -4.13
C ILE A 417 4.64 13.03 -4.31
N ILE A 418 5.02 14.30 -4.36
CA ILE A 418 4.11 15.45 -4.53
C ILE A 418 4.57 16.22 -5.78
N ILE A 419 3.63 16.53 -6.67
CA ILE A 419 3.84 17.48 -7.77
C ILE A 419 3.16 18.80 -7.40
N ALA A 420 3.96 19.83 -7.21
CA ALA A 420 3.51 21.15 -6.75
C ALA A 420 4.11 22.28 -7.59
N PRO A 421 3.47 23.45 -7.67
CA PRO A 421 4.06 24.60 -8.33
C PRO A 421 5.29 25.12 -7.59
N GLU A 422 6.23 25.68 -8.35
CA GLU A 422 7.51 26.16 -7.83
C GLU A 422 7.34 27.20 -6.70
N GLN A 423 6.27 27.98 -6.77
CA GLN A 423 5.94 29.06 -5.83
C GLN A 423 5.72 28.57 -4.39
N VAL A 424 5.19 27.35 -4.19
CA VAL A 424 4.94 26.77 -2.85
C VAL A 424 5.84 25.58 -2.53
N ALA A 425 6.73 25.17 -3.43
CA ALA A 425 7.54 23.96 -3.24
C ALA A 425 8.42 24.03 -1.97
N ASP A 426 9.09 25.16 -1.75
CA ASP A 426 9.91 25.38 -0.55
C ASP A 426 9.06 25.46 0.73
N ASP A 427 7.83 25.95 0.64
CA ASP A 427 6.90 26.04 1.79
C ASP A 427 6.43 24.64 2.21
N ILE A 428 6.09 23.80 1.23
CA ILE A 428 5.75 22.39 1.44
C ILE A 428 6.93 21.66 2.11
N VAL A 429 8.15 21.84 1.62
CA VAL A 429 9.37 21.25 2.21
C VAL A 429 9.57 21.71 3.67
N ARG A 430 9.38 23.01 3.95
CA ARG A 430 9.50 23.54 5.32
C ARG A 430 8.43 22.98 6.25
N ASP A 431 7.18 22.92 5.79
CA ASP A 431 6.06 22.38 6.56
C ASP A 431 6.25 20.89 6.86
N LEU A 432 6.62 20.08 5.86
CA LEU A 432 6.94 18.66 6.05
C LEU A 432 8.07 18.48 7.07
N SER A 433 9.15 19.25 6.95
CA SER A 433 10.27 19.21 7.90
C SER A 433 9.83 19.54 9.32
N SER A 434 8.94 20.52 9.49
CA SER A 434 8.37 20.89 10.80
C SER A 434 7.55 19.77 11.45
N ARG A 435 7.10 18.78 10.67
CA ARG A 435 6.38 17.59 11.12
C ARG A 435 7.28 16.37 11.30
N GLY A 436 8.61 16.55 11.24
CA GLY A 436 9.58 15.48 11.50
C GLY A 436 9.93 14.64 10.27
N TYR A 437 9.52 15.07 9.07
CA TYR A 437 9.92 14.42 7.82
C TYR A 437 11.28 14.94 7.33
N SER A 438 11.86 14.21 6.38
CA SER A 438 13.10 14.59 5.69
C SER A 438 12.83 14.84 4.19
N PRO A 439 12.04 15.87 3.86
CA PRO A 439 11.60 16.11 2.49
C PRO A 439 12.74 16.63 1.60
N SER A 440 12.64 16.36 0.31
CA SER A 440 13.56 16.91 -0.69
C SER A 440 12.86 17.13 -2.03
N ILE A 441 13.26 18.18 -2.75
CA ILE A 441 12.92 18.35 -4.16
C ILE A 441 13.84 17.41 -4.94
N ILE A 442 13.25 16.43 -5.63
CA ILE A 442 13.96 15.37 -6.33
C ILE A 442 13.97 15.54 -7.84
N GLY A 443 13.24 16.54 -8.36
CA GLY A 443 13.15 16.77 -9.79
C GLY A 443 12.06 17.78 -10.16
N GLU A 444 11.70 17.80 -11.44
CA GLU A 444 10.70 18.72 -11.99
C GLU A 444 10.01 18.17 -13.24
N VAL A 445 8.85 18.73 -13.55
CA VAL A 445 8.13 18.48 -14.81
C VAL A 445 8.77 19.31 -15.91
N VAL A 446 9.23 18.69 -17.00
CA VAL A 446 9.99 19.37 -18.06
C VAL A 446 9.21 19.57 -19.35
N SER A 447 8.21 18.73 -19.64
CA SER A 447 7.39 18.88 -20.87
C SER A 447 5.99 18.25 -20.71
N LYS A 448 5.06 18.62 -21.60
CA LYS A 448 3.68 18.07 -21.65
C LYS A 448 3.41 17.45 -23.01
N GLY A 449 2.60 16.39 -23.05
CA GLY A 449 2.21 15.65 -24.26
C GLY A 449 3.07 14.43 -24.58
N SER A 450 4.20 14.25 -23.90
CA SER A 450 5.10 13.11 -24.07
C SER A 450 5.37 12.43 -22.72
N PRO A 451 4.54 11.47 -22.30
CA PRO A 451 4.68 10.81 -21.00
C PRO A 451 5.99 10.04 -20.90
N ALA A 452 6.91 10.49 -20.05
CA ALA A 452 8.23 9.88 -19.90
C ALA A 452 8.87 10.24 -18.56
N VAL A 453 9.86 9.46 -18.14
CA VAL A 453 10.72 9.78 -16.99
C VAL A 453 12.16 9.84 -17.48
N ILE A 454 12.91 10.83 -16.98
CA ILE A 454 14.36 10.95 -17.20
C ILE A 454 15.01 10.84 -15.82
N ALA A 455 15.38 9.62 -15.43
CA ALA A 455 16.04 9.35 -14.17
C ALA A 455 17.58 9.49 -14.28
N PRO A 456 18.29 9.76 -13.17
CA PRO A 456 19.74 9.82 -13.20
C PRO A 456 20.31 8.40 -13.40
N LYS A 457 21.42 8.27 -14.14
CA LYS A 457 22.06 6.97 -14.38
C LYS A 457 22.36 6.19 -13.10
N SER A 458 22.63 6.89 -11.99
CA SER A 458 22.88 6.27 -10.69
C SER A 458 21.73 5.41 -10.16
N VAL A 459 20.51 5.52 -10.70
CA VAL A 459 19.40 4.64 -10.32
C VAL A 459 19.67 3.17 -10.65
N SER A 460 20.53 2.88 -11.63
CA SER A 460 20.95 1.51 -11.96
C SER A 460 21.76 0.82 -10.86
N ASN A 461 22.23 1.57 -9.86
CA ASN A 461 22.86 1.00 -8.68
C ASN A 461 21.83 0.35 -7.72
N TYR A 462 20.53 0.61 -7.92
CA TYR A 462 19.46 0.25 -6.98
C TYR A 462 18.31 -0.52 -7.62
N ILE A 463 18.38 -0.73 -8.93
CA ILE A 463 17.40 -1.47 -9.72
C ILE A 463 18.17 -2.32 -10.72
N TYR A 464 17.98 -3.65 -10.68
CA TYR A 464 18.54 -4.55 -11.69
C TYR A 464 17.51 -4.97 -12.74
N ASP A 465 16.21 -4.72 -12.52
CA ASP A 465 15.16 -4.97 -13.51
C ASP A 465 15.32 -4.04 -14.73
N GLU A 466 15.80 -4.61 -15.83
CA GLU A 466 16.06 -3.88 -17.08
C GLU A 466 14.80 -3.25 -17.68
N ALA A 467 13.63 -3.88 -17.51
CA ALA A 467 12.37 -3.34 -18.03
C ALA A 467 11.98 -2.07 -17.25
N VAL A 468 12.15 -2.09 -15.93
CA VAL A 468 11.94 -0.91 -15.08
C VAL A 468 12.93 0.20 -15.44
N LEU A 469 14.22 -0.11 -15.60
CA LEU A 469 15.25 0.89 -15.97
C LEU A 469 14.96 1.55 -17.33
N ALA A 470 14.54 0.76 -18.33
CA ALA A 470 14.19 1.28 -19.64
C ALA A 470 13.01 2.26 -19.58
N GLU A 471 11.98 1.94 -18.78
CA GLU A 471 10.81 2.83 -18.58
C GLU A 471 11.15 4.13 -17.85
N LEU A 472 12.22 4.13 -17.05
CA LEU A 472 12.79 5.31 -16.36
C LEU A 472 13.78 6.11 -17.22
N GLY A 473 13.94 5.76 -18.49
CA GLY A 473 14.81 6.47 -19.43
C GLY A 473 16.30 6.19 -19.23
N VAL A 474 16.65 5.10 -18.54
CA VAL A 474 18.03 4.67 -18.30
C VAL A 474 18.31 3.47 -19.19
N GLN A 475 18.92 3.70 -20.35
CA GLN A 475 19.39 2.63 -21.23
C GLN A 475 20.84 2.27 -20.90
N GLY A 476 21.10 0.95 -20.79
CA GLY A 476 22.40 0.26 -20.82
C GLY A 476 23.63 1.04 -20.36
N ALA A 477 24.16 0.66 -19.18
CA ALA A 477 25.55 0.95 -18.83
C ALA A 477 26.53 0.19 -19.73
#